data_AF-A0A926D9N5-F1
#
_entry.id   AF-A0A926D9N5-F1
#
_cell.length_a   1.000
_cell.length_b   1.000
_cell.length_c   1.000
_cell.angle_alpha   90.00
_cell.angle_beta   90.00
_cell.angle_gamma   90.00
#
_symmetry.space_group_name_H-M   'P 1'
#
loop_
_entity.id
_entity.type
_entity.pdbx_description
1 polymer ?
#
loop_
_entity_poly.entity_id
_entity_poly.type
_entity_poly.pdbx_seq_one_letter_code
_entity_poly.pdbx_strand_id
1 'polypeptide(L)'
;MHTAKRLAAILLCLALLAALFSGCKSKEKPSSEDETTNYPVTIGDLTLSEKPERVVVLSENLADIILALGYEASLKGKSPECTQSELSILPEVSLSDLKTLKDLEPDLVLVDTEPENAEELALQGIPVAVVPPATGRSDFEREYSDVGSLLNGKIDGAAFAVKRAQDIFLAIDDITRMAPSSNIVITACYLYDMDGTAATGNTLAGALISATGATNAFENTEQGDTTLAALKLSNPNYIFCPTGLKEQILASEELSGLSAVENGLVYEMDPTYMIRQGRTVLQAVNFMSGVLYPELLDNAASDPASSAPSSGDGENGDSSAIEPSSNSSDPDSSSEPSSSSSSDASTTSGSSDSDLKVGAKGDDVLKLQKRLAELGYFVLEPTGEFGEGTEQALMNFQLYNGLLATGVANAETIKTLYSSSAIPADQTGSNEA
;
A
#
# COMPACT_ATOMS: atom_id res chain seq x y z
N MET A 1 -11.69 64.28 -59.72
CA MET A 1 -11.79 64.00 -58.27
C MET A 1 -13.13 63.45 -57.79
N HIS A 2 -14.24 63.55 -58.54
CA HIS A 2 -15.54 62.99 -58.13
C HIS A 2 -15.75 61.51 -58.47
N THR A 3 -15.08 60.98 -59.50
CA THR A 3 -15.19 59.57 -59.93
C THR A 3 -14.40 58.61 -59.05
N ALA A 4 -13.20 58.99 -58.61
CA ALA A 4 -12.38 58.21 -57.68
C ALA A 4 -13.04 58.03 -56.29
N LYS A 5 -13.75 59.07 -55.80
CA LYS A 5 -14.49 59.00 -54.53
C LYS A 5 -15.75 58.12 -54.62
N ARG A 6 -16.37 58.00 -55.80
CA ARG A 6 -17.52 57.11 -56.03
C ARG A 6 -17.10 55.64 -56.15
N LEU A 7 -15.94 55.36 -56.76
CA LEU A 7 -15.35 54.01 -56.80
C LEU A 7 -14.90 53.53 -55.41
N ALA A 8 -14.30 54.42 -54.60
CA ALA A 8 -13.93 54.07 -53.23
C ALA A 8 -15.14 53.81 -52.31
N ALA A 9 -16.24 54.55 -52.48
CA ALA A 9 -17.48 54.34 -51.71
C ALA A 9 -18.21 53.04 -52.10
N ILE A 10 -18.17 52.65 -53.39
CA ILE A 10 -18.76 51.38 -53.86
C ILE A 10 -17.92 50.18 -53.39
N LEU A 11 -16.59 50.28 -53.37
CA LEU A 11 -15.70 49.26 -52.81
C LEU A 11 -15.85 49.11 -51.29
N LEU A 12 -16.09 50.22 -50.55
CA LEU A 12 -16.35 50.18 -49.11
C LEU A 12 -17.72 49.55 -48.78
N CYS A 13 -18.76 49.83 -49.59
CA CYS A 13 -20.07 49.19 -49.43
C CYS A 13 -20.08 47.70 -49.82
N LEU A 14 -19.27 47.28 -50.79
CA LEU A 14 -19.07 45.86 -51.12
C LEU A 14 -18.28 45.12 -50.03
N ALA A 15 -17.32 45.79 -49.38
CA ALA A 15 -16.60 45.24 -48.24
C ALA A 15 -17.48 45.13 -46.97
N LEU A 16 -18.43 46.05 -46.76
CA LEU A 16 -19.40 45.95 -45.67
C LEU A 16 -20.54 44.96 -45.92
N LEU A 17 -20.94 44.72 -47.18
CA LEU A 17 -21.92 43.66 -47.49
C LEU A 17 -21.33 42.24 -47.42
N ALA A 18 -20.03 42.08 -47.64
CA ALA A 18 -19.32 40.81 -47.44
C ALA A 18 -19.17 40.43 -45.96
N ALA A 19 -19.38 41.38 -45.04
CA ALA A 19 -19.35 41.15 -43.59
C ALA A 19 -20.69 40.67 -42.99
N LEU A 20 -21.76 40.57 -43.78
CA LEU A 20 -23.09 40.13 -43.30
C LEU A 20 -23.52 38.74 -43.80
N PHE A 21 -22.64 37.99 -44.47
CA PHE A 21 -22.92 36.61 -44.92
C PHE A 21 -21.89 35.56 -44.46
N SER A 22 -21.05 35.84 -43.47
CA SER A 22 -20.31 34.78 -42.75
C SER A 22 -21.12 34.29 -41.55
N GLY A 23 -22.27 33.69 -41.84
CA GLY A 23 -23.09 32.93 -40.91
C GLY A 23 -23.00 31.44 -41.21
N CYS A 24 -22.60 30.67 -40.20
CA CYS A 24 -22.61 29.21 -40.12
C CYS A 24 -21.72 28.43 -41.12
N LYS A 25 -20.40 28.55 -40.94
CA LYS A 25 -19.57 27.34 -40.97
C LYS A 25 -19.58 26.85 -39.53
N SER A 26 -20.17 25.67 -39.28
CA SER A 26 -20.20 25.06 -37.97
C SER A 26 -18.80 25.06 -37.39
N LYS A 27 -18.53 25.99 -36.47
CA LYS A 27 -17.65 25.68 -35.35
C LYS A 27 -18.28 24.42 -34.79
N GLU A 28 -17.67 23.27 -35.06
CA GLU A 28 -17.72 22.21 -34.09
C GLU A 28 -17.43 22.93 -32.78
N LYS A 29 -18.46 22.99 -31.92
CA LYS A 29 -18.20 23.06 -30.50
C LYS A 29 -17.03 22.08 -30.28
N PRO A 30 -16.00 22.39 -29.47
CA PRO A 30 -15.28 21.26 -28.88
C PRO A 30 -16.41 20.39 -28.36
N SER A 31 -16.56 19.19 -28.94
CA SER A 31 -17.56 18.24 -28.48
C SER A 31 -17.36 18.30 -26.99
N SER A 32 -18.40 18.70 -26.25
CA SER A 32 -18.39 18.54 -24.81
C SER A 32 -17.83 17.15 -24.62
N GLU A 33 -16.60 17.04 -24.12
CA GLU A 33 -16.10 15.75 -23.70
C GLU A 33 -17.26 15.22 -22.88
N ASP A 34 -17.80 14.08 -23.28
CA ASP A 34 -18.89 13.52 -22.52
C ASP A 34 -18.28 13.28 -21.15
N GLU A 35 -18.58 14.16 -20.18
CA GLU A 35 -18.17 14.12 -18.78
C GLU A 35 -18.72 12.86 -18.08
N THR A 36 -19.33 11.96 -18.86
CA THR A 36 -19.91 10.67 -18.51
C THR A 36 -19.13 9.50 -19.12
N THR A 37 -18.10 9.75 -19.93
CA THR A 37 -17.26 8.72 -20.56
C THR A 37 -15.92 8.59 -19.85
N ASN A 38 -15.50 7.34 -19.60
CA ASN A 38 -14.25 7.02 -18.92
C ASN A 38 -12.99 7.29 -19.76
N TYR A 39 -13.11 7.31 -21.09
CA TYR A 39 -12.02 7.58 -22.04
C TYR A 39 -12.48 8.60 -23.08
N PRO A 40 -11.58 9.42 -23.64
CA PRO A 40 -10.13 9.38 -23.49
C PRO A 40 -9.61 9.85 -22.13
N VAL A 41 -8.46 9.31 -21.72
CA VAL A 41 -7.71 9.69 -20.51
C VAL A 41 -6.42 10.38 -20.96
N THR A 42 -6.11 11.52 -20.34
CA THR A 42 -4.89 12.28 -20.63
C THR A 42 -4.09 12.47 -19.36
N ILE A 43 -2.83 11.99 -19.34
CA ILE A 43 -1.86 12.16 -18.24
C ILE A 43 -0.55 12.65 -18.86
N GLY A 44 -0.06 13.80 -18.42
CA GLY A 44 1.05 14.48 -19.10
C GLY A 44 0.72 14.74 -20.57
N ASP A 45 1.64 14.34 -21.46
CA ASP A 45 1.46 14.45 -22.91
C ASP A 45 0.80 13.20 -23.55
N LEU A 46 0.58 12.14 -22.77
CA LEU A 46 -0.05 10.91 -23.25
C LEU A 46 -1.58 11.05 -23.25
N THR A 47 -2.22 10.63 -24.34
CA THR A 47 -3.67 10.43 -24.39
C THR A 47 -4.02 8.99 -24.78
N LEU A 48 -4.69 8.26 -23.89
CA LEU A 48 -5.24 6.94 -24.15
C LEU A 48 -6.69 7.08 -24.60
N SER A 49 -7.01 6.56 -25.78
CA SER A 49 -8.37 6.63 -26.34
C SER A 49 -9.30 5.53 -25.80
N GLU A 50 -8.75 4.46 -25.24
CA GLU A 50 -9.46 3.30 -24.72
C GLU A 50 -8.73 2.68 -23.53
N LYS A 51 -9.40 1.73 -22.86
CA LYS A 51 -8.84 1.02 -21.72
C LYS A 51 -7.69 0.09 -22.17
N PRO A 52 -6.50 0.19 -21.56
CA PRO A 52 -5.39 -0.71 -21.89
C PRO A 52 -5.66 -2.13 -21.35
N GLU A 53 -5.30 -3.14 -22.13
CA GLU A 53 -5.44 -4.56 -21.78
C GLU A 53 -4.08 -5.29 -21.70
N ARG A 54 -3.01 -4.65 -22.18
CA ARG A 54 -1.64 -5.21 -22.26
C ARG A 54 -0.65 -4.22 -21.66
N VAL A 55 -0.74 -4.06 -20.34
CA VAL A 55 0.08 -3.10 -19.61
C VAL A 55 1.43 -3.72 -19.23
N VAL A 56 2.51 -2.97 -19.42
CA VAL A 56 3.83 -3.31 -18.88
C VAL A 56 4.19 -2.29 -17.81
N VAL A 57 4.52 -2.74 -16.60
CA VAL A 57 4.92 -1.85 -15.50
C VAL A 57 6.42 -1.98 -15.24
N LEU A 58 7.15 -0.86 -15.30
CA LEU A 58 8.61 -0.87 -15.17
C LEU A 58 9.11 -0.18 -13.89
N SER A 59 8.19 0.31 -13.06
CA SER A 59 8.47 0.86 -11.74
C SER A 59 7.92 -0.08 -10.66
N GLU A 60 8.78 -0.45 -9.70
CA GLU A 60 8.37 -1.23 -8.54
C GLU A 60 7.36 -0.48 -7.66
N ASN A 61 7.47 0.85 -7.58
CA ASN A 61 6.52 1.69 -6.89
C ASN A 61 5.13 1.65 -7.55
N LEU A 62 5.06 1.85 -8.88
CA LEU A 62 3.77 1.78 -9.59
C LEU A 62 3.18 0.38 -9.56
N ALA A 63 4.00 -0.67 -9.57
CA ALA A 63 3.53 -2.05 -9.39
C ALA A 63 2.83 -2.24 -8.03
N ASP A 64 3.36 -1.66 -6.96
CA ASP A 64 2.74 -1.66 -5.61
C ASP A 64 1.38 -0.96 -5.62
N ILE A 65 1.26 0.19 -6.29
CA ILE A 65 -0.01 0.93 -6.42
C ILE A 65 -1.03 0.12 -7.24
N ILE A 66 -0.61 -0.52 -8.33
CA ILE A 66 -1.49 -1.34 -9.16
C ILE A 66 -2.08 -2.51 -8.37
N LEU A 67 -1.26 -3.17 -7.53
CA LEU A 67 -1.72 -4.20 -6.61
C LEU A 67 -2.65 -3.63 -5.53
N ALA A 68 -2.32 -2.46 -4.99
CA ALA A 68 -3.19 -1.76 -4.05
C ALA A 68 -4.56 -1.42 -4.65
N LEU A 69 -4.65 -1.24 -5.97
CA LEU A 69 -5.90 -1.00 -6.71
C LEU A 69 -6.60 -2.29 -7.18
N GLY A 70 -5.94 -3.44 -7.15
CA GLY A 70 -6.49 -4.69 -7.69
C GLY A 70 -6.52 -4.72 -9.22
N TYR A 71 -5.59 -4.02 -9.89
CA TYR A 71 -5.53 -3.89 -11.35
C TYR A 71 -4.45 -4.75 -12.01
N GLU A 72 -3.84 -5.68 -11.27
CA GLU A 72 -2.76 -6.57 -11.73
C GLU A 72 -3.17 -7.46 -12.92
N ALA A 73 -4.46 -7.74 -13.12
CA ALA A 73 -4.95 -8.52 -14.26
C ALA A 73 -4.65 -7.88 -15.63
N SER A 74 -4.48 -6.56 -15.67
CA SER A 74 -4.10 -5.81 -16.89
C SER A 74 -2.63 -5.97 -17.26
N LEU A 75 -1.79 -6.41 -16.32
CA LEU A 75 -0.35 -6.53 -16.53
C LEU A 75 -0.01 -7.72 -17.43
N LYS A 76 1.00 -7.53 -18.26
CA LYS A 76 1.57 -8.54 -19.18
C LYS A 76 3.09 -8.63 -19.10
N GLY A 77 3.75 -7.69 -18.44
CA GLY A 77 5.18 -7.71 -18.18
C GLY A 77 5.53 -6.77 -17.04
N LYS A 78 6.67 -7.02 -16.41
CA LYS A 78 7.20 -6.22 -15.29
C LYS A 78 8.69 -5.96 -15.44
N SER A 79 9.25 -4.95 -14.77
CA SER A 79 10.70 -4.86 -14.63
C SER A 79 11.23 -5.93 -13.65
N PRO A 80 12.54 -6.25 -13.69
CA PRO A 80 13.17 -7.13 -12.70
C PRO A 80 13.04 -6.61 -11.25
N GLU A 81 13.03 -5.29 -11.06
CA GLU A 81 12.88 -4.64 -9.75
C GLU A 81 11.47 -4.83 -9.15
N CYS A 82 10.45 -5.13 -9.97
CA CYS A 82 9.12 -5.48 -9.48
C CYS A 82 9.16 -6.88 -8.85
N THR A 83 9.45 -6.97 -7.56
CA THR A 83 9.69 -8.22 -6.82
C THR A 83 8.47 -8.73 -6.05
N GLN A 84 7.30 -8.07 -6.18
CA GLN A 84 6.04 -8.48 -5.56
C GLN A 84 5.65 -9.91 -5.98
N SER A 85 5.25 -10.72 -5.00
CA SER A 85 5.02 -12.15 -5.20
C SER A 85 3.87 -12.45 -6.17
N GLU A 86 2.87 -11.58 -6.14
CA GLU A 86 1.67 -11.56 -6.98
C GLU A 86 2.02 -11.40 -8.47
N LEU A 87 3.17 -10.79 -8.76
CA LEU A 87 3.65 -10.49 -10.10
C LEU A 87 4.68 -11.51 -10.61
N SER A 88 5.02 -12.53 -9.81
CA SER A 88 6.06 -13.52 -10.14
C SER A 88 5.81 -14.33 -11.42
N ILE A 89 4.56 -14.39 -11.88
CA ILE A 89 4.17 -15.07 -13.13
C ILE A 89 4.40 -14.22 -14.38
N LEU A 90 4.60 -12.90 -14.23
CA LEU A 90 4.77 -11.99 -15.34
C LEU A 90 6.19 -12.09 -15.90
N PRO A 91 6.36 -12.04 -17.24
CA PRO A 91 7.68 -12.00 -17.84
C PRO A 91 8.40 -10.70 -17.48
N GLU A 92 9.70 -10.81 -17.25
CA GLU A 92 10.58 -9.66 -16.97
C GLU A 92 11.02 -9.00 -18.27
N VAL A 93 10.89 -7.68 -18.33
CA VAL A 93 11.22 -6.85 -19.49
C VAL A 93 11.88 -5.55 -19.05
N SER A 94 12.64 -4.92 -19.94
CA SER A 94 13.26 -3.61 -19.69
C SER A 94 13.22 -2.74 -20.95
N LEU A 95 13.37 -1.43 -20.77
CA LEU A 95 13.46 -0.49 -21.88
C LEU A 95 14.73 -0.66 -22.73
N SER A 96 15.76 -1.34 -22.20
CA SER A 96 16.97 -1.68 -22.95
C SER A 96 16.78 -2.89 -23.87
N ASP A 97 15.80 -3.76 -23.59
CA ASP A 97 15.43 -4.89 -24.44
C ASP A 97 14.08 -4.64 -25.13
N LEU A 98 14.09 -3.71 -26.08
CA LEU A 98 12.92 -3.35 -26.88
C LEU A 98 12.32 -4.52 -27.67
N LYS A 99 13.09 -5.57 -27.92
CA LYS A 99 12.59 -6.74 -28.65
C LYS A 99 11.59 -7.49 -27.77
N THR A 100 12.02 -7.90 -26.58
CA THR A 100 11.15 -8.62 -25.65
C THR A 100 9.96 -7.76 -25.22
N LEU A 101 10.16 -6.45 -25.03
CA LEU A 101 9.07 -5.52 -24.75
C LEU A 101 8.01 -5.50 -25.86
N LYS A 102 8.42 -5.47 -27.13
CA LYS A 102 7.49 -5.48 -28.28
C LYS A 102 6.78 -6.80 -28.48
N ASP A 103 7.44 -7.92 -28.16
CA ASP A 103 6.84 -9.25 -28.28
C ASP A 103 5.63 -9.41 -27.33
N LEU A 104 5.49 -8.55 -26.30
CA LEU A 104 4.31 -8.46 -25.43
C LEU A 104 3.16 -7.62 -26.02
N GLU A 105 3.40 -6.91 -27.13
CA GLU A 105 2.45 -6.01 -27.80
C GLU A 105 1.79 -5.00 -26.83
N PRO A 106 2.57 -4.25 -26.01
CA PRO A 106 2.00 -3.41 -24.98
C PRO A 106 1.16 -2.27 -25.57
N ASP A 107 -0.03 -2.06 -25.00
CA ASP A 107 -0.85 -0.87 -25.29
C ASP A 107 -0.66 0.24 -24.24
N LEU A 108 0.13 -0.02 -23.20
CA LEU A 108 0.60 0.96 -22.23
C LEU A 108 1.86 0.46 -21.52
N VAL A 109 2.87 1.32 -21.40
CA VAL A 109 4.03 1.15 -20.53
C VAL A 109 3.97 2.18 -19.40
N LEU A 110 4.07 1.74 -18.16
CA LEU A 110 4.06 2.58 -16.97
C LEU A 110 5.47 2.70 -16.38
N VAL A 111 5.92 3.93 -16.17
CA VAL A 111 7.18 4.29 -15.52
C VAL A 111 6.92 5.43 -14.54
N ASP A 112 7.74 5.57 -13.51
CA ASP A 112 7.63 6.65 -12.53
C ASP A 112 8.59 7.82 -12.80
N THR A 113 9.52 7.63 -13.74
CA THR A 113 10.51 8.61 -14.16
C THR A 113 10.55 8.66 -15.67
N GLU A 114 10.77 9.85 -16.23
CA GLU A 114 10.93 10.03 -17.67
C GLU A 114 12.10 9.18 -18.19
N PRO A 115 11.86 8.21 -19.09
CA PRO A 115 12.93 7.36 -19.58
C PRO A 115 13.75 8.09 -20.64
N GLU A 116 15.06 7.86 -20.66
CA GLU A 116 15.97 8.50 -21.63
C GLU A 116 15.57 8.25 -23.09
N ASN A 117 14.85 7.16 -23.38
CA ASN A 117 14.41 6.74 -24.70
C ASN A 117 12.90 6.94 -24.97
N ALA A 118 12.21 7.80 -24.20
CA ALA A 118 10.77 8.05 -24.35
C ALA A 118 10.35 8.41 -25.79
N GLU A 119 11.09 9.32 -26.44
CA GLU A 119 10.82 9.74 -27.82
C GLU A 119 10.93 8.57 -28.82
N GLU A 120 11.91 7.69 -28.62
CA GLU A 120 12.11 6.53 -29.47
C GLU A 120 10.95 5.53 -29.33
N LEU A 121 10.48 5.30 -28.10
CA LEU A 121 9.33 4.43 -27.82
C LEU A 121 8.05 4.99 -28.45
N ALA A 122 7.82 6.29 -28.32
CA ALA A 122 6.68 6.97 -28.92
C ALA A 122 6.70 6.91 -30.45
N LEU A 123 7.87 7.10 -31.08
CA LEU A 123 8.04 6.93 -32.54
C LEU A 123 7.76 5.49 -33.01
N GLN A 124 7.91 4.52 -32.12
CA GLN A 124 7.62 3.11 -32.37
C GLN A 124 6.17 2.74 -32.02
N GLY A 125 5.35 3.70 -31.62
CA GLY A 125 3.93 3.53 -31.33
C GLY A 125 3.64 2.82 -30.01
N ILE A 126 4.61 2.79 -29.08
CA ILE A 126 4.42 2.25 -27.72
C ILE A 126 4.01 3.41 -26.81
N PRO A 127 2.77 3.43 -26.29
CA PRO A 127 2.34 4.47 -25.35
C PRO A 127 3.10 4.34 -24.03
N VAL A 128 3.78 5.39 -23.59
CA VAL A 128 4.49 5.44 -22.30
C VAL A 128 3.82 6.51 -21.44
N ALA A 129 3.34 6.12 -20.25
CA ALA A 129 2.89 7.06 -19.24
C ALA A 129 3.94 7.18 -18.15
N VAL A 130 4.30 8.43 -17.83
CA VAL A 130 5.16 8.77 -16.71
C VAL A 130 4.28 9.23 -15.56
N VAL A 131 4.32 8.53 -14.43
CA VAL A 131 3.54 8.83 -13.23
C VAL A 131 4.50 9.03 -12.05
N PRO A 132 4.90 10.28 -11.76
CA PRO A 132 5.89 10.57 -10.73
C PRO A 132 5.47 10.12 -9.31
N PRO A 133 6.39 9.58 -8.50
CA PRO A 133 6.11 9.17 -7.13
C PRO A 133 5.62 10.34 -6.28
N ALA A 134 4.74 10.06 -5.33
CA ALA A 134 4.27 11.07 -4.41
C ALA A 134 5.37 11.51 -3.43
N THR A 135 5.35 12.81 -3.13
CA THR A 135 6.23 13.44 -2.14
C THR A 135 5.54 13.68 -0.80
N GLY A 136 4.24 13.40 -0.69
CA GLY A 136 3.44 13.59 0.51
C GLY A 136 1.96 13.30 0.28
N ARG A 137 1.13 13.53 1.29
CA ARG A 137 -0.28 13.09 1.32
C ARG A 137 -1.15 13.65 0.18
N SER A 138 -1.04 14.94 -0.12
CA SER A 138 -1.79 15.56 -1.24
C SER A 138 -1.34 15.04 -2.60
N ASP A 139 -0.08 14.65 -2.71
CA ASP A 139 0.56 14.17 -3.92
C ASP A 139 0.24 12.69 -4.19
N PHE A 140 0.02 11.94 -3.12
CA PHE A 140 -0.34 10.53 -3.13
C PHE A 140 -1.72 10.28 -3.75
N GLU A 141 -2.71 11.12 -3.44
CA GLU A 141 -4.02 11.03 -4.10
C GLU A 141 -3.91 11.29 -5.62
N ARG A 142 -3.02 12.19 -6.05
CA ARG A 142 -2.76 12.42 -7.49
C ARG A 142 -2.18 11.17 -8.12
N GLU A 143 -1.10 10.61 -7.56
CA GLU A 143 -0.45 9.43 -8.12
C GLU A 143 -1.43 8.26 -8.29
N TYR A 144 -2.25 7.99 -7.26
CA TYR A 144 -3.31 6.98 -7.34
C TYR A 144 -4.35 7.33 -8.40
N SER A 145 -4.81 8.59 -8.44
CA SER A 145 -5.78 9.05 -9.45
C SER A 145 -5.25 8.85 -10.87
N ASP A 146 -3.95 9.12 -11.11
CA ASP A 146 -3.32 8.98 -12.43
C ASP A 146 -3.24 7.50 -12.83
N VAL A 147 -2.74 6.62 -11.96
CA VAL A 147 -2.73 5.17 -12.20
C VAL A 147 -4.15 4.63 -12.40
N GLY A 148 -5.09 5.06 -11.55
CA GLY A 148 -6.49 4.66 -11.62
C GLY A 148 -7.16 5.09 -12.93
N SER A 149 -6.87 6.31 -13.36
CA SER A 149 -7.38 6.86 -14.62
C SER A 149 -6.83 6.11 -15.82
N LEU A 150 -5.52 5.86 -15.87
CA LEU A 150 -4.89 5.14 -16.98
C LEU A 150 -5.49 3.74 -17.14
N LEU A 151 -5.63 3.00 -16.04
CA LEU A 151 -6.00 1.59 -16.06
C LEU A 151 -7.52 1.33 -16.07
N ASN A 152 -8.33 2.27 -15.58
CA ASN A 152 -9.77 2.04 -15.46
C ASN A 152 -10.65 3.29 -15.71
N GLY A 153 -10.10 4.36 -16.28
CA GLY A 153 -10.84 5.50 -16.79
C GLY A 153 -10.89 6.72 -15.85
N LYS A 154 -11.05 7.91 -16.45
CA LYS A 154 -10.96 9.21 -15.75
C LYS A 154 -12.06 9.49 -14.73
N ILE A 155 -13.14 8.72 -14.73
CA ILE A 155 -14.26 8.87 -13.78
C ILE A 155 -14.21 7.76 -12.75
N ASP A 156 -14.49 6.52 -13.18
CA ASP A 156 -14.62 5.39 -12.26
C ASP A 156 -13.26 4.97 -11.68
N GLY A 157 -12.24 4.88 -12.54
CA GLY A 157 -10.88 4.52 -12.15
C GLY A 157 -10.24 5.56 -11.22
N ALA A 158 -10.36 6.85 -11.57
CA ALA A 158 -9.88 7.95 -10.74
C ALA A 158 -10.55 7.97 -9.36
N ALA A 159 -11.89 7.96 -9.32
CA ALA A 159 -12.63 8.03 -8.07
C ALA A 159 -12.35 6.85 -7.14
N PHE A 160 -12.27 5.63 -7.69
CA PHE A 160 -11.91 4.44 -6.93
C PHE A 160 -10.48 4.54 -6.37
N ALA A 161 -9.53 5.01 -7.16
CA ALA A 161 -8.14 5.09 -6.75
C ALA A 161 -7.90 6.17 -5.69
N VAL A 162 -8.52 7.35 -5.82
CA VAL A 162 -8.49 8.39 -4.77
C VAL A 162 -9.08 7.85 -3.47
N LYS A 163 -10.19 7.11 -3.55
CA LYS A 163 -10.79 6.50 -2.35
C LYS A 163 -9.83 5.50 -1.69
N ARG A 164 -9.14 4.67 -2.48
CA ARG A 164 -8.12 3.74 -1.97
C ARG A 164 -6.96 4.45 -1.29
N ALA A 165 -6.45 5.53 -1.90
CA ALA A 165 -5.40 6.36 -1.31
C ALA A 165 -5.83 6.95 0.05
N GLN A 166 -7.06 7.45 0.14
CA GLN A 166 -7.62 7.97 1.38
C GLN A 166 -7.74 6.89 2.46
N ASP A 167 -8.23 5.71 2.10
CA ASP A 167 -8.37 4.61 3.05
C ASP A 167 -7.01 4.15 3.62
N ILE A 168 -5.94 4.16 2.81
CA ILE A 168 -4.57 3.89 3.26
C ILE A 168 -4.12 4.94 4.29
N PHE A 169 -4.30 6.22 3.99
CA PHE A 169 -3.92 7.27 4.94
C PHE A 169 -4.78 7.31 6.20
N LEU A 170 -6.05 6.92 6.13
CA LEU A 170 -6.88 6.75 7.32
C LEU A 170 -6.32 5.64 8.21
N ALA A 171 -5.87 4.52 7.63
CA ALA A 171 -5.21 3.45 8.38
C ALA A 171 -3.86 3.90 8.98
N ILE A 172 -3.10 4.74 8.28
CA ILE A 172 -1.91 5.40 8.85
C ILE A 172 -2.31 6.25 10.06
N ASP A 173 -3.33 7.09 9.93
CA ASP A 173 -3.80 7.96 11.02
C ASP A 173 -4.33 7.13 12.21
N ASP A 174 -4.90 5.94 11.97
CA ASP A 174 -5.28 4.97 13.01
C ASP A 174 -4.05 4.49 13.80
N ILE A 175 -2.97 4.12 13.09
CA ILE A 175 -1.70 3.71 13.72
C ILE A 175 -1.11 4.88 14.52
N THR A 176 -1.09 6.10 13.96
CA THR A 176 -0.58 7.29 14.66
C THR A 176 -1.30 7.53 15.98
N ARG A 177 -2.63 7.31 16.02
CA ARG A 177 -3.44 7.49 17.23
C ARG A 177 -3.14 6.48 18.33
N MET A 178 -2.54 5.35 18.00
CA MET A 178 -2.07 4.39 19.00
C MET A 178 -0.84 4.90 19.75
N ALA A 179 -0.06 5.82 19.16
CA ALA A 179 1.15 6.36 19.78
C ALA A 179 0.82 6.98 21.16
N PRO A 180 1.49 6.55 22.25
CA PRO A 180 1.22 7.06 23.58
C PRO A 180 1.47 8.55 23.69
N SER A 181 0.54 9.25 24.35
CA SER A 181 0.72 10.67 24.67
C SER A 181 1.89 10.84 25.65
N SER A 182 3.02 11.34 25.16
CA SER A 182 4.24 11.55 25.95
C SER A 182 4.70 13.00 25.87
N ASN A 183 5.30 13.50 26.96
CA ASN A 183 6.00 14.78 26.97
C ASN A 183 7.44 14.66 26.43
N ILE A 184 7.87 13.47 26.05
CA ILE A 184 9.19 13.21 25.47
C ILE A 184 9.04 13.24 23.96
N VAL A 185 9.75 14.16 23.31
CA VAL A 185 9.84 14.20 21.86
C VAL A 185 10.77 13.09 21.39
N ILE A 186 10.23 12.15 20.64
CA ILE A 186 11.02 11.13 19.96
C ILE A 186 11.52 11.72 18.65
N THR A 187 12.83 11.76 18.43
CA THR A 187 13.41 12.13 17.14
C THR A 187 13.92 10.89 16.41
N ALA A 188 13.56 10.77 15.13
CA ALA A 188 13.95 9.65 14.28
C ALA A 188 14.38 10.14 12.90
N CYS A 189 15.21 9.37 12.22
CA CYS A 189 15.45 9.53 10.77
C CYS A 189 15.53 8.17 10.08
N TYR A 190 15.34 8.17 8.76
CA TYR A 190 15.71 7.05 7.90
C TYR A 190 16.94 7.44 7.08
N LEU A 191 18.06 6.73 7.26
CA LEU A 191 19.29 6.93 6.50
C LEU A 191 19.35 5.97 5.32
N TYR A 192 19.66 6.48 4.14
CA TYR A 192 19.82 5.68 2.92
C TYR A 192 21.24 5.14 2.75
N ASP A 193 22.23 5.83 3.31
CA ASP A 193 23.65 5.51 3.16
C ASP A 193 24.50 5.95 4.36
N MET A 194 25.82 5.73 4.26
CA MET A 194 26.81 6.13 5.27
C MET A 194 27.21 7.61 5.18
N ASP A 195 26.84 8.31 4.10
CA ASP A 195 27.21 9.70 3.83
C ASP A 195 26.22 10.70 4.46
N GLY A 196 25.13 10.18 5.04
CA GLY A 196 24.12 10.95 5.76
C GLY A 196 22.94 11.36 4.89
N THR A 197 22.78 10.75 3.71
CA THR A 197 21.56 10.93 2.91
C THR A 197 20.37 10.38 3.68
N ALA A 198 19.32 11.19 3.83
CA ALA A 198 18.20 10.87 4.72
C ALA A 198 16.83 11.23 4.14
N ALA A 199 15.78 10.62 4.67
CA ALA A 199 14.41 10.97 4.35
C ALA A 199 14.05 12.35 4.94
N THR A 200 13.72 13.30 4.08
CA THR A 200 13.44 14.70 4.44
C THR A 200 11.95 15.00 4.52
N GLY A 201 11.55 16.10 5.15
CA GLY A 201 10.13 16.48 5.31
C GLY A 201 9.37 16.75 3.99
N ASN A 202 10.08 16.91 2.87
CA ASN A 202 9.48 17.04 1.53
C ASN A 202 9.46 15.71 0.74
N THR A 203 9.62 14.57 1.41
CA THR A 203 9.51 13.24 0.82
C THR A 203 8.40 12.46 1.51
N LEU A 204 7.76 11.52 0.79
CA LEU A 204 6.77 10.65 1.42
C LEU A 204 7.41 9.83 2.55
N ALA A 205 8.62 9.31 2.34
CA ALA A 205 9.42 8.66 3.36
C ALA A 205 9.54 9.47 4.66
N GLY A 206 9.85 10.77 4.56
CA GLY A 206 9.89 11.65 5.74
C GLY A 206 8.52 11.84 6.38
N ALA A 207 7.47 11.97 5.57
CA ALA A 207 6.09 12.04 6.06
C ALA A 207 5.66 10.77 6.80
N LEU A 208 6.11 9.57 6.37
CA LEU A 208 5.83 8.31 7.06
C LEU A 208 6.50 8.23 8.43
N ILE A 209 7.72 8.77 8.58
CA ILE A 209 8.37 8.91 9.89
C ILE A 209 7.51 9.78 10.80
N SER A 210 7.11 10.96 10.31
CA SER A 210 6.27 11.89 11.07
C SER A 210 4.89 11.31 11.41
N ALA A 211 4.36 10.43 10.55
CA ALA A 211 3.11 9.71 10.79
C ALA A 211 3.20 8.65 11.90
N THR A 212 4.38 8.27 12.37
CA THR A 212 4.49 7.45 13.59
C THR A 212 4.19 8.24 14.86
N GLY A 213 4.24 9.58 14.81
CA GLY A 213 4.24 10.46 15.97
C GLY A 213 5.65 10.91 16.40
N ALA A 214 6.72 10.34 15.81
CA ALA A 214 8.07 10.87 15.95
C ALA A 214 8.28 12.17 15.16
N THR A 215 9.23 12.98 15.60
CA THR A 215 9.74 14.11 14.83
C THR A 215 10.83 13.62 13.89
N ASN A 216 10.65 13.81 12.58
CA ASN A 216 11.71 13.57 11.62
C ASN A 216 12.88 14.54 11.87
N ALA A 217 14.08 14.01 12.11
CA ALA A 217 15.29 14.80 12.35
C ALA A 217 15.67 15.71 11.17
N PHE A 218 15.18 15.39 9.97
CA PHE A 218 15.37 16.15 8.73
C PHE A 218 14.06 16.77 8.19
N GLU A 219 13.05 16.98 9.04
CA GLU A 219 11.76 17.58 8.66
C GLU A 219 11.92 18.92 7.91
N ASN A 220 12.88 19.75 8.35
CA ASN A 220 13.13 21.07 7.79
C ASN A 220 14.41 21.12 6.94
N THR A 221 14.81 19.99 6.34
CA THR A 221 16.01 19.87 5.50
C THR A 221 15.59 19.52 4.08
N GLU A 222 16.21 20.12 3.08
CA GLU A 222 15.99 19.73 1.68
C GLU A 222 16.79 18.46 1.35
N GLN A 223 16.29 17.63 0.43
CA GLN A 223 16.91 16.33 0.11
C GLN A 223 18.39 16.44 -0.31
N GLY A 224 18.80 17.55 -0.94
CA GLY A 224 20.21 17.80 -1.31
C GLY A 224 21.11 18.27 -0.17
N ASP A 225 20.54 18.61 0.99
CA ASP A 225 21.25 19.16 2.15
C ASP A 225 21.44 18.13 3.28
N THR A 226 20.91 16.92 3.12
CA THR A 226 21.17 15.82 4.04
C THR A 226 22.62 15.38 3.91
N THR A 227 23.43 15.70 4.91
CA THR A 227 24.86 15.39 4.97
C THR A 227 25.21 14.82 6.32
N LEU A 228 26.37 14.16 6.41
CA LEU A 228 26.91 13.68 7.68
C LEU A 228 27.04 14.77 8.76
N ALA A 229 27.32 16.01 8.36
CA ALA A 229 27.34 17.16 9.26
C ALA A 229 25.94 17.54 9.77
N ALA A 230 24.94 17.53 8.89
CA ALA A 230 23.54 17.75 9.26
C ALA A 230 23.02 16.63 10.17
N LEU A 231 23.40 15.37 9.91
CA LEU A 231 23.09 14.24 10.77
C LEU A 231 23.66 14.41 12.19
N LYS A 232 24.94 14.78 12.31
CA LYS A 232 25.58 15.05 13.60
C LYS A 232 24.94 16.22 14.35
N LEU A 233 24.48 17.25 13.62
CA LEU A 233 23.79 18.39 14.22
C LEU A 233 22.38 18.02 14.70
N SER A 234 21.63 17.26 13.91
CA SER A 234 20.27 16.83 14.24
C SER A 234 20.24 15.81 15.39
N ASN A 235 21.26 14.95 15.48
CA ASN A 235 21.50 13.98 16.55
C ASN A 235 20.23 13.20 16.96
N PRO A 236 19.64 12.39 16.04
CA PRO A 236 18.40 11.68 16.30
C PRO A 236 18.54 10.64 17.42
N ASN A 237 17.43 10.37 18.12
CA ASN A 237 17.36 9.31 19.13
C ASN A 237 17.23 7.91 18.51
N TYR A 238 16.61 7.82 17.34
CA TYR A 238 16.44 6.58 16.57
C TYR A 238 16.94 6.74 15.14
N ILE A 239 17.62 5.72 14.62
CA ILE A 239 17.98 5.62 13.21
C ILE A 239 17.32 4.37 12.63
N PHE A 240 16.51 4.57 11.61
CA PHE A 240 16.09 3.52 10.69
C PHE A 240 16.99 3.52 9.46
N CYS A 241 17.21 2.35 8.86
CA CYS A 241 18.09 2.20 7.71
C CYS A 241 17.73 0.95 6.89
N PRO A 242 18.15 0.84 5.62
CA PRO A 242 17.96 -0.38 4.85
C PRO A 242 18.77 -1.53 5.44
N THR A 243 18.28 -2.75 5.21
CA THR A 243 18.97 -3.99 5.59
C THR A 243 20.41 -4.03 5.05
N GLY A 244 21.36 -4.37 5.91
CA GLY A 244 22.81 -4.39 5.62
C GLY A 244 23.56 -3.12 6.02
N LEU A 245 22.87 -2.04 6.42
CA LEU A 245 23.51 -0.76 6.77
C LEU A 245 23.78 -0.61 8.28
N LYS A 246 23.01 -1.28 9.15
CA LYS A 246 23.11 -1.10 10.62
C LYS A 246 24.48 -1.42 11.17
N GLU A 247 25.06 -2.55 10.77
CA GLU A 247 26.38 -2.96 11.24
C GLU A 247 27.45 -1.93 10.85
N GLN A 248 27.34 -1.34 9.67
CA GLN A 248 28.25 -0.30 9.18
C GLN A 248 28.08 0.99 10.00
N ILE A 249 26.84 1.39 10.30
CA ILE A 249 26.53 2.55 11.15
C ILE A 249 27.11 2.36 12.56
N LEU A 250 26.88 1.21 13.18
CA LEU A 250 27.34 0.91 14.55
C LEU A 250 28.87 0.79 14.65
N ALA A 251 29.53 0.32 13.58
CA ALA A 251 30.99 0.20 13.52
C ALA A 251 31.72 1.50 13.16
N SER A 252 31.01 2.54 12.71
CA SER A 252 31.59 3.78 12.24
C SER A 252 32.10 4.64 13.41
N GLU A 253 33.40 4.91 13.44
CA GLU A 253 33.98 5.90 14.36
C GLU A 253 33.34 7.29 14.17
N GLU A 254 32.96 7.62 12.94
CA GLU A 254 32.42 8.92 12.59
C GLU A 254 30.99 9.16 13.10
N LEU A 255 30.19 8.08 13.19
CA LEU A 255 28.81 8.10 13.68
C LEU A 255 28.70 7.71 15.16
N SER A 256 29.80 7.28 15.78
CA SER A 256 29.83 6.77 17.16
C SER A 256 29.30 7.73 18.22
N GLY A 257 29.34 9.05 17.97
CA GLY A 257 28.82 10.08 18.88
C GLY A 257 27.35 10.45 18.67
N LEU A 258 26.62 9.77 17.80
CA LEU A 258 25.17 9.97 17.66
C LEU A 258 24.43 9.24 18.78
N SER A 259 23.40 9.88 19.33
CA SER A 259 22.59 9.33 20.43
C SER A 259 22.01 7.97 20.07
N ALA A 260 21.48 7.81 18.85
CA ALA A 260 20.98 6.53 18.37
C ALA A 260 22.06 5.44 18.35
N VAL A 261 23.29 5.76 17.98
CA VAL A 261 24.41 4.81 17.90
C VAL A 261 24.90 4.43 19.30
N GLU A 262 25.11 5.41 20.18
CA GLU A 262 25.55 5.19 21.56
C GLU A 262 24.58 4.30 22.34
N ASN A 263 23.27 4.42 22.07
CA ASN A 263 22.23 3.65 22.73
C ASN A 263 21.84 2.37 21.98
N GLY A 264 22.47 2.06 20.84
CA GLY A 264 22.14 0.89 20.02
C GLY A 264 20.75 0.94 19.38
N LEU A 265 20.14 2.12 19.28
CA LEU A 265 18.82 2.38 18.69
C LEU A 265 18.91 2.60 17.18
N VAL A 266 19.60 1.67 16.51
CA VAL A 266 19.72 1.61 15.05
C VAL A 266 18.97 0.36 14.57
N TYR A 267 18.00 0.53 13.68
CA TYR A 267 17.09 -0.51 13.25
C TYR A 267 17.09 -0.64 11.74
N GLU A 268 17.15 -1.88 11.26
CA GLU A 268 17.05 -2.17 9.84
C GLU A 268 15.60 -2.39 9.45
N MET A 269 15.27 -1.93 8.26
CA MET A 269 13.98 -2.15 7.61
C MET A 269 14.23 -2.75 6.22
N ASP A 270 13.22 -3.43 5.70
CA ASP A 270 13.21 -3.77 4.28
C ASP A 270 13.26 -2.45 3.47
N PRO A 271 14.22 -2.26 2.55
CA PRO A 271 14.34 -1.02 1.79
C PRO A 271 13.07 -0.68 0.99
N THR A 272 12.30 -1.69 0.57
CA THR A 272 11.06 -1.50 -0.18
C THR A 272 10.01 -0.69 0.59
N TYR A 273 10.04 -0.71 1.93
CA TYR A 273 9.15 0.04 2.80
C TYR A 273 9.22 1.55 2.58
N MET A 274 10.36 2.06 2.11
CA MET A 274 10.60 3.48 1.86
C MET A 274 10.57 3.84 0.37
N ILE A 275 10.31 2.87 -0.50
CA ILE A 275 10.28 3.04 -1.97
C ILE A 275 8.85 2.89 -2.50
N ARG A 276 8.13 1.86 -2.04
CA ARG A 276 6.83 1.48 -2.57
C ARG A 276 5.68 2.25 -1.91
N GLN A 277 4.83 2.85 -2.73
CA GLN A 277 3.77 3.77 -2.30
C GLN A 277 2.34 3.18 -2.46
N GLY A 278 2.23 1.87 -2.67
CA GLY A 278 0.99 1.11 -2.59
C GLY A 278 0.57 0.86 -1.14
N ARG A 279 0.28 -0.40 -0.79
CA ARG A 279 -0.05 -0.79 0.60
C ARG A 279 1.20 -0.89 1.49
N THR A 280 2.38 -0.98 0.88
CA THR A 280 3.67 -1.12 1.57
C THR A 280 3.96 0.03 2.55
N VAL A 281 3.42 1.24 2.31
CA VAL A 281 3.56 2.39 3.24
C VAL A 281 3.02 2.10 4.64
N LEU A 282 2.00 1.25 4.77
CA LEU A 282 1.46 0.85 6.06
C LEU A 282 2.44 -0.05 6.82
N GLN A 283 3.21 -0.87 6.09
CA GLN A 283 4.25 -1.72 6.66
C GLN A 283 5.37 -0.87 7.26
N ALA A 284 5.78 0.18 6.55
CA ALA A 284 6.77 1.15 7.03
C ALA A 284 6.35 1.78 8.36
N VAL A 285 5.12 2.33 8.42
CA VAL A 285 4.60 3.00 9.62
C VAL A 285 4.41 2.00 10.76
N ASN A 286 3.84 0.82 10.50
CA ASN A 286 3.66 -0.23 11.51
C ASN A 286 4.99 -0.65 12.15
N PHE A 287 5.99 -0.92 11.32
CA PHE A 287 7.31 -1.34 11.80
C PHE A 287 7.94 -0.25 12.67
N MET A 288 7.97 0.99 12.17
CA MET A 288 8.56 2.10 12.92
C MET A 288 7.80 2.35 14.24
N SER A 289 6.47 2.39 14.22
CA SER A 289 5.66 2.57 15.43
C SER A 289 5.90 1.45 16.47
N GLY A 290 6.00 0.19 16.04
CA GLY A 290 6.32 -0.93 16.94
C GLY A 290 7.71 -0.83 17.57
N VAL A 291 8.67 -0.23 16.88
CA VAL A 291 10.02 0.04 17.42
C VAL A 291 10.03 1.24 18.37
N LEU A 292 9.33 2.31 18.01
CA LEU A 292 9.35 3.57 18.75
C LEU A 292 8.54 3.53 20.05
N TYR A 293 7.50 2.71 20.09
CA TYR A 293 6.57 2.61 21.22
C TYR A 293 6.44 1.15 21.68
N PRO A 294 7.52 0.57 22.27
CA PRO A 294 7.50 -0.81 22.74
C PRO A 294 6.46 -1.05 23.85
N GLU A 295 5.96 -0.02 24.53
CA GLU A 295 4.84 -0.10 25.47
C GLU A 295 3.50 -0.49 24.81
N LEU A 296 3.36 -0.30 23.49
CA LEU A 296 2.27 -0.91 22.72
C LEU A 296 2.36 -2.44 22.77
N LEU A 297 3.57 -2.98 22.98
CA LEU A 297 3.86 -4.40 23.11
C LEU A 297 3.51 -4.94 24.51
N ASP A 298 3.79 -4.16 25.55
CA ASP A 298 3.58 -4.57 26.94
C ASP A 298 2.11 -4.55 27.38
N ASN A 299 1.29 -3.61 26.87
CA ASN A 299 -0.11 -3.47 27.27
C ASN A 299 -1.03 -4.59 26.75
N ALA A 300 -0.60 -5.38 25.76
CA ALA A 300 -1.35 -6.57 25.32
C ALA A 300 -1.15 -7.78 26.25
N ALA A 301 -0.07 -7.79 27.04
CA ALA A 301 0.25 -8.90 27.95
C ALA A 301 -0.35 -8.75 29.36
N SER A 302 -0.79 -7.55 29.73
CA SER A 302 -1.17 -7.21 31.11
C SER A 302 -2.67 -7.21 31.41
N ASP A 303 -3.54 -7.58 30.46
CA ASP A 303 -5.00 -7.64 30.71
C ASP A 303 -5.66 -9.01 30.41
N PRO A 304 -5.40 -10.07 31.20
CA PRO A 304 -6.31 -11.20 31.31
C PRO A 304 -7.29 -10.94 32.46
N ALA A 305 -8.44 -10.34 32.16
CA ALA A 305 -9.65 -10.40 32.99
C ALA A 305 -9.49 -10.00 34.48
N SER A 306 -9.48 -8.70 34.77
CA SER A 306 -9.88 -8.18 36.09
C SER A 306 -11.04 -7.19 35.99
N SER A 307 -12.22 -7.70 35.62
CA SER A 307 -13.49 -7.01 35.91
C SER A 307 -14.66 -8.00 35.87
N ALA A 308 -14.64 -8.98 36.78
CA ALA A 308 -15.89 -9.60 37.23
C ALA A 308 -16.51 -8.71 38.31
N PRO A 309 -17.69 -8.10 38.11
CA PRO A 309 -18.38 -7.44 39.21
C PRO A 309 -18.99 -8.50 40.13
N SER A 310 -18.35 -8.68 41.28
CA SER A 310 -18.94 -9.28 42.47
C SER A 310 -20.10 -8.41 42.97
N SER A 311 -21.30 -8.97 43.01
CA SER A 311 -22.36 -8.52 43.92
C SER A 311 -23.24 -9.70 44.36
N GLY A 312 -23.01 -10.19 45.59
CA GLY A 312 -24.10 -10.58 46.50
C GLY A 312 -24.70 -9.30 47.10
N ASP A 313 -25.92 -9.21 47.61
CA ASP A 313 -26.92 -10.11 48.20
C ASP A 313 -28.32 -9.58 47.76
N GLY A 314 -29.47 -10.25 47.85
CA GLY A 314 -29.89 -11.50 48.45
C GLY A 314 -31.42 -11.62 48.38
N GLU A 315 -31.88 -12.84 48.68
CA GLU A 315 -33.19 -13.25 49.21
C GLU A 315 -34.46 -13.37 48.33
N ASN A 316 -34.94 -14.63 48.38
CA ASN A 316 -36.31 -15.12 48.50
C ASN A 316 -37.11 -15.46 47.24
N GLY A 317 -37.42 -16.77 47.10
CA GLY A 317 -38.71 -17.19 46.54
C GLY A 317 -38.72 -18.49 45.75
N ASP A 318 -38.80 -19.61 46.48
CA ASP A 318 -39.67 -20.74 46.18
C ASP A 318 -39.36 -21.75 45.05
N SER A 319 -39.67 -22.99 45.42
CA SER A 319 -39.49 -24.30 44.81
C SER A 319 -40.19 -24.47 43.46
N SER A 320 -39.61 -25.29 42.59
CA SER A 320 -40.17 -26.62 42.30
C SER A 320 -39.30 -27.38 41.30
N ALA A 321 -39.07 -28.64 41.64
CA ALA A 321 -38.52 -29.68 40.78
C ALA A 321 -39.33 -29.89 39.50
N ILE A 322 -38.68 -30.45 38.47
CA ILE A 322 -39.05 -31.69 37.75
C ILE A 322 -37.86 -32.04 36.83
N GLU A 323 -37.20 -33.16 37.11
CA GLU A 323 -36.49 -33.96 36.10
C GLU A 323 -37.45 -35.02 35.51
N PRO A 324 -37.01 -35.96 34.64
CA PRO A 324 -36.65 -35.81 33.24
C PRO A 324 -37.53 -36.76 32.39
N SER A 325 -37.39 -36.78 31.07
CA SER A 325 -38.00 -37.85 30.26
C SER A 325 -37.19 -38.14 29.00
N SER A 326 -36.51 -39.27 29.07
CA SER A 326 -36.02 -40.13 28.00
C SER A 326 -37.02 -40.35 26.86
N ASN A 327 -36.53 -40.50 25.62
CA ASN A 327 -36.62 -41.79 24.94
C ASN A 327 -35.70 -41.88 23.71
N SER A 328 -34.83 -42.88 23.74
CA SER A 328 -34.09 -43.47 22.63
C SER A 328 -34.98 -44.44 21.84
N SER A 329 -34.69 -44.64 20.55
CA SER A 329 -34.97 -45.87 19.78
C SER A 329 -34.12 -45.89 18.51
N ASP A 330 -33.30 -46.93 18.41
CA ASP A 330 -32.35 -47.31 17.36
C ASP A 330 -33.04 -47.84 16.07
N PRO A 331 -32.42 -48.70 15.22
CA PRO A 331 -31.56 -48.37 14.08
C PRO A 331 -32.05 -49.06 12.76
N ASP A 332 -31.18 -49.13 11.73
CA ASP A 332 -30.95 -50.28 10.83
C ASP A 332 -30.98 -50.02 9.30
N SER A 333 -29.90 -50.49 8.65
CA SER A 333 -29.72 -51.07 7.29
C SER A 333 -30.14 -50.30 6.02
N SER A 334 -29.43 -50.33 4.88
CA SER A 334 -28.26 -51.10 4.40
C SER A 334 -27.96 -50.70 2.93
N SER A 335 -26.66 -50.53 2.59
CA SER A 335 -25.88 -50.94 1.37
C SER A 335 -26.49 -50.82 -0.05
N GLU A 336 -25.81 -50.49 -1.18
CA GLU A 336 -24.43 -50.70 -1.71
C GLU A 336 -24.39 -50.16 -3.21
N PRO A 337 -23.36 -50.34 -4.09
CA PRO A 337 -21.97 -49.79 -4.12
C PRO A 337 -21.49 -49.26 -5.50
N SER A 338 -20.26 -48.70 -5.57
CA SER A 338 -19.16 -48.98 -6.53
C SER A 338 -18.11 -47.83 -6.50
N SER A 339 -16.97 -47.96 -5.79
CA SER A 339 -15.64 -48.45 -6.26
C SER A 339 -15.03 -47.62 -7.41
N SER A 340 -13.77 -47.18 -7.44
CA SER A 340 -12.60 -47.31 -6.57
C SER A 340 -11.43 -46.58 -7.29
N SER A 341 -10.56 -45.88 -6.58
CA SER A 341 -9.11 -45.78 -6.85
C SER A 341 -8.43 -45.08 -5.69
N SER A 342 -7.87 -45.89 -4.81
CA SER A 342 -7.04 -45.52 -3.68
C SER A 342 -5.56 -45.58 -4.08
N SER A 343 -4.79 -44.59 -3.64
CA SER A 343 -3.36 -44.74 -3.39
C SER A 343 -2.95 -43.79 -2.26
N ASP A 344 -2.75 -44.43 -1.11
CA ASP A 344 -1.99 -44.08 0.08
C ASP A 344 -1.80 -42.61 0.49
N ALA A 345 -2.45 -42.31 1.61
CA ALA A 345 -2.02 -41.30 2.56
C ALA A 345 -0.70 -41.74 3.20
N SER A 346 0.37 -41.00 2.92
CA SER A 346 1.45 -40.84 3.88
C SER A 346 1.23 -39.55 4.64
N THR A 347 0.84 -39.72 5.89
CA THR A 347 0.76 -38.71 6.94
C THR A 347 2.11 -37.99 7.06
N THR A 348 2.21 -36.81 6.47
CA THR A 348 3.16 -35.78 6.91
C THR A 348 2.41 -34.80 7.78
N SER A 349 2.26 -35.15 9.05
CA SER A 349 2.26 -34.16 10.13
C SER A 349 3.63 -33.48 10.12
N GLY A 350 3.82 -32.56 9.18
CA GLY A 350 4.87 -31.57 9.25
C GLY A 350 4.33 -30.43 10.09
N SER A 351 4.64 -30.43 11.38
CA SER A 351 4.75 -29.18 12.12
C SER A 351 5.84 -28.38 11.39
N SER A 352 5.41 -27.48 10.52
CA SER A 352 6.27 -26.52 9.84
C SER A 352 6.74 -25.53 10.91
N ASP A 353 7.87 -25.85 11.53
CA ASP A 353 8.66 -24.98 12.40
C ASP A 353 9.31 -23.81 11.61
N SER A 354 8.68 -23.41 10.50
CA SER A 354 9.14 -22.38 9.58
C SER A 354 8.15 -21.23 9.62
N ASP A 355 8.66 -20.05 9.97
CA ASP A 355 7.88 -18.81 9.97
C ASP A 355 7.14 -18.61 8.64
N LEU A 356 5.86 -18.24 8.70
CA LEU A 356 5.09 -17.90 7.51
C LEU A 356 5.34 -16.44 7.15
N LYS A 357 5.67 -16.18 5.89
CA LYS A 357 5.98 -14.83 5.37
C LYS A 357 5.62 -14.75 3.89
N VAL A 358 5.78 -13.58 3.28
CA VAL A 358 5.50 -13.38 1.85
C VAL A 358 6.15 -14.46 0.98
N GLY A 359 5.38 -14.94 0.01
CA GLY A 359 5.75 -16.05 -0.88
C GLY A 359 5.41 -17.44 -0.34
N ALA A 360 5.08 -17.58 0.95
CA ALA A 360 4.60 -18.85 1.50
C ALA A 360 3.22 -19.22 0.90
N LYS A 361 2.98 -20.53 0.71
CA LYS A 361 1.70 -21.06 0.21
C LYS A 361 1.30 -22.34 0.94
N GLY A 362 0.00 -22.60 1.03
CA GLY A 362 -0.55 -23.87 1.53
C GLY A 362 -1.52 -23.72 2.70
N ASP A 363 -1.88 -24.84 3.30
CA ASP A 363 -2.94 -24.92 4.32
C ASP A 363 -2.68 -24.07 5.56
N ASP A 364 -1.42 -23.90 5.96
CA ASP A 364 -1.08 -23.10 7.14
C ASP A 364 -1.26 -21.60 6.89
N VAL A 365 -0.96 -21.14 5.67
CA VAL A 365 -1.28 -19.77 5.23
C VAL A 365 -2.80 -19.58 5.18
N LEU A 366 -3.54 -20.55 4.66
CA LEU A 366 -5.00 -20.48 4.59
C LEU A 366 -5.64 -20.40 5.98
N LYS A 367 -5.14 -21.18 6.95
CA LYS A 367 -5.58 -21.10 8.35
C LYS A 367 -5.28 -19.74 8.95
N LEU A 368 -4.07 -19.21 8.73
CA LEU A 368 -3.66 -17.89 9.21
C LEU A 368 -4.58 -16.79 8.65
N GLN A 369 -4.83 -16.79 7.34
CA GLN A 369 -5.71 -15.81 6.69
C GLN A 369 -7.15 -15.88 7.22
N LYS A 370 -7.70 -17.09 7.38
CA LYS A 370 -9.03 -17.28 7.97
C LYS A 370 -9.09 -16.73 9.39
N ARG A 371 -8.06 -16.99 10.20
CA ARG A 371 -8.00 -16.49 11.57
C ARG A 371 -7.88 -14.97 11.63
N LEU A 372 -7.07 -14.36 10.76
CA LEU A 372 -7.00 -12.91 10.63
C LEU A 372 -8.33 -12.31 10.16
N ALA A 373 -9.06 -12.99 9.27
CA ALA A 373 -10.39 -12.57 8.84
C ALA A 373 -11.43 -12.65 9.96
N GLU A 374 -11.42 -13.73 10.76
CA GLU A 374 -12.26 -13.87 11.97
C GLU A 374 -12.02 -12.74 12.97
N LEU A 375 -10.77 -12.30 13.11
CA LEU A 375 -10.37 -11.21 14.00
C LEU A 375 -10.56 -9.81 13.37
N GLY A 376 -11.07 -9.73 12.13
CA GLY A 376 -11.34 -8.47 11.44
C GLY A 376 -10.12 -7.79 10.79
N TYR A 377 -8.96 -8.45 10.75
CA TYR A 377 -7.74 -7.90 10.15
C TYR A 377 -7.60 -8.18 8.65
N PHE A 378 -8.27 -9.22 8.13
CA PHE A 378 -8.18 -9.62 6.72
C PHE A 378 -9.55 -9.56 6.03
N VAL A 379 -9.68 -8.67 5.05
CA VAL A 379 -10.96 -8.38 4.37
C VAL A 379 -11.13 -9.07 3.01
N LEU A 380 -10.08 -9.71 2.50
CA LEU A 380 -10.10 -10.44 1.23
C LEU A 380 -10.46 -11.91 1.45
N GLU A 381 -10.85 -12.62 0.38
CA GLU A 381 -11.07 -14.06 0.46
C GLU A 381 -9.74 -14.80 0.75
N PRO A 382 -9.67 -15.67 1.77
CA PRO A 382 -8.49 -16.47 2.05
C PRO A 382 -8.15 -17.41 0.88
N THR A 383 -6.98 -17.22 0.28
CA THR A 383 -6.51 -17.97 -0.90
C THR A 383 -5.53 -19.09 -0.57
N GLY A 384 -4.91 -19.05 0.62
CA GLY A 384 -3.77 -19.90 0.96
C GLY A 384 -2.44 -19.44 0.37
N GLU A 385 -2.39 -18.23 -0.20
CA GLU A 385 -1.17 -17.60 -0.70
C GLU A 385 -0.81 -16.37 0.14
N PHE A 386 0.41 -16.32 0.65
CA PHE A 386 0.88 -15.25 1.51
C PHE A 386 1.47 -14.12 0.64
N GLY A 387 0.59 -13.21 0.21
CA GLY A 387 0.97 -11.96 -0.48
C GLY A 387 0.97 -10.75 0.46
N GLU A 388 1.17 -9.56 -0.10
CA GLU A 388 1.26 -8.28 0.63
C GLU A 388 -0.01 -7.99 1.43
N GLY A 389 -1.18 -8.36 0.89
CA GLY A 389 -2.44 -8.22 1.61
C GLY A 389 -2.50 -9.03 2.90
N THR A 390 -1.85 -10.20 2.94
CA THR A 390 -1.77 -11.07 4.13
C THR A 390 -0.74 -10.54 5.10
N GLU A 391 0.42 -10.12 4.59
CA GLU A 391 1.48 -9.48 5.38
C GLU A 391 0.95 -8.25 6.12
N GLN A 392 0.25 -7.37 5.41
CA GLN A 392 -0.34 -6.18 6.02
C GLN A 392 -1.35 -6.51 7.13
N ALA A 393 -2.22 -7.49 6.89
CA ALA A 393 -3.18 -7.92 7.91
C ALA A 393 -2.47 -8.51 9.13
N LEU A 394 -1.37 -9.25 8.91
CA LEU A 394 -0.56 -9.80 9.99
C LEU A 394 0.20 -8.71 10.76
N MET A 395 0.76 -7.71 10.09
CA MET A 395 1.42 -6.57 10.73
C MET A 395 0.46 -5.77 11.59
N ASN A 396 -0.77 -5.53 11.10
CA ASN A 396 -1.81 -4.90 11.91
C ASN A 396 -2.12 -5.77 13.12
N PHE A 397 -2.40 -7.05 12.93
CA PHE A 397 -2.63 -7.98 14.04
C PHE A 397 -1.49 -7.93 15.06
N GLN A 398 -0.23 -8.01 14.60
CA GLN A 398 0.95 -7.93 15.43
C GLN A 398 0.97 -6.62 16.22
N LEU A 399 0.84 -5.47 15.57
CA LEU A 399 0.83 -4.18 16.22
C LEU A 399 -0.26 -4.07 17.30
N TYR A 400 -1.51 -4.42 16.97
CA TYR A 400 -2.65 -4.34 17.90
C TYR A 400 -2.59 -5.36 19.04
N ASN A 401 -1.88 -6.48 18.85
CA ASN A 401 -1.69 -7.52 19.85
C ASN A 401 -0.33 -7.40 20.54
N GLY A 402 0.32 -6.25 20.42
CA GLY A 402 1.55 -5.97 21.13
C GLY A 402 2.74 -6.84 20.72
N LEU A 403 2.85 -7.13 19.43
CA LEU A 403 3.98 -7.81 18.81
C LEU A 403 4.69 -6.87 17.86
N LEU A 404 5.99 -7.10 17.65
CA LEU A 404 6.73 -6.37 16.62
C LEU A 404 6.09 -6.66 15.26
N ALA A 405 5.58 -5.61 14.61
CA ALA A 405 4.89 -5.68 13.33
C ALA A 405 5.90 -5.94 12.21
N THR A 406 6.36 -7.18 12.11
CA THR A 406 7.36 -7.64 11.13
C THR A 406 6.73 -8.20 9.86
N GLY A 407 5.43 -8.55 9.89
CA GLY A 407 4.77 -9.23 8.78
C GLY A 407 5.13 -10.72 8.67
N VAL A 408 5.95 -11.22 9.60
CA VAL A 408 6.40 -12.60 9.65
C VAL A 408 5.69 -13.33 10.80
N ALA A 409 4.96 -14.40 10.48
CA ALA A 409 4.27 -15.23 11.46
C ALA A 409 5.24 -16.22 12.10
N ASN A 410 6.07 -15.70 13.01
CA ASN A 410 6.96 -16.50 13.84
C ASN A 410 6.19 -17.23 14.96
N ALA A 411 6.89 -18.07 15.72
CA ALA A 411 6.28 -18.88 16.79
C ALA A 411 5.49 -18.05 17.82
N GLU A 412 5.97 -16.84 18.16
CA GLU A 412 5.28 -15.93 19.07
C GLU A 412 3.99 -15.39 18.45
N THR A 413 4.05 -14.96 17.19
CA THR A 413 2.90 -14.47 16.43
C THR A 413 1.82 -15.54 16.29
N ILE A 414 2.20 -16.76 15.92
CA ILE A 414 1.26 -17.90 15.80
C ILE A 414 0.61 -18.20 17.15
N LYS A 415 1.39 -18.20 18.24
CA LYS A 415 0.86 -18.42 19.59
C LYS A 415 -0.20 -17.38 19.95
N THR A 416 0.06 -16.10 19.71
CA THR A 416 -0.88 -15.01 20.01
C THR A 416 -2.12 -15.07 19.10
N LEU A 417 -1.94 -15.29 17.80
CA LEU A 417 -3.01 -15.31 16.78
C LEU A 417 -4.09 -16.36 17.07
N TYR A 418 -3.69 -17.54 17.54
CA TYR A 418 -4.61 -18.62 17.89
C TYR A 418 -4.97 -18.67 19.37
N SER A 419 -4.53 -17.69 20.17
CA SER A 419 -4.94 -17.57 21.56
C SER A 419 -6.38 -17.06 21.70
N SER A 420 -7.03 -17.38 22.82
CA SER A 420 -8.34 -16.81 23.16
C SER A 420 -8.28 -15.34 23.57
N SER A 421 -7.07 -14.83 23.86
CA SER A 421 -6.82 -13.43 24.22
C SER A 421 -6.40 -12.58 23.02
N ALA A 422 -6.45 -13.12 21.80
CA ALA A 422 -6.20 -12.36 20.58
C ALA A 422 -7.20 -11.18 20.49
N ILE A 423 -6.67 -9.96 20.48
CA ILE A 423 -7.44 -8.72 20.36
C ILE A 423 -7.93 -8.61 18.91
N PRO A 424 -9.26 -8.53 18.66
CA PRO A 424 -9.81 -8.27 17.33
C PRO A 424 -9.70 -6.79 16.95
N ALA A 425 -9.76 -6.50 15.64
CA ALA A 425 -9.64 -5.15 15.11
C ALA A 425 -10.71 -4.16 15.64
N ASP A 426 -11.92 -4.64 15.97
CA ASP A 426 -13.09 -3.81 16.32
C ASP A 426 -13.19 -3.40 17.80
N GLN A 427 -12.49 -4.09 18.71
CA GLN A 427 -12.54 -3.78 20.15
C GLN A 427 -11.66 -2.59 20.56
N THR A 428 -10.86 -2.08 19.62
CA THR A 428 -9.90 -0.99 19.83
C THR A 428 -10.55 0.39 19.98
N GLY A 429 -11.87 0.51 19.76
CA GLY A 429 -12.62 1.77 19.89
C GLY A 429 -13.46 1.93 21.17
N SER A 430 -13.34 1.04 22.17
CA SER A 430 -14.26 1.00 23.32
C SER A 430 -13.65 1.19 24.72
N ASN A 431 -12.34 1.44 24.83
CA ASN A 431 -11.68 1.75 26.09
C ASN A 431 -11.35 3.25 26.22
N GLU A 432 -12.36 4.11 26.11
CA GLU A 432 -12.34 5.46 26.69
C GLU A 432 -13.74 5.78 27.24
N ALA A 433 -13.86 5.79 28.58
CA ALA A 433 -14.96 6.40 29.31
C ALA A 433 -14.41 7.19 30.50
#